data_AF-A0A168HRQ1-F1
#
_entry.id   AF-A0A168HRQ1-F1
#
_cell.length_a   1.000
_cell.length_b   1.000
_cell.length_c   1.000
_cell.angle_alpha   90.00
_cell.angle_beta   90.00
_cell.angle_gamma   90.00
#
_symmetry.space_group_name_H-M   'P 1'
#
loop_
_entity.id
_entity.type
_entity.pdbx_description
1 polymer ?
#
loop_
_entity_poly.entity_id
_entity_poly.type
_entity_poly.pdbx_seq_one_letter_code
_entity_poly.pdbx_strand_id
1 'polypeptide(L)'
;MTVMHATAAGTLRGEIQKMAGSVFRHEALRNDFYERWTTRPLPAEEVRVFAVEYLTRTIRTSEMVALSVVNTADRAARVECVKNLFSEYGGGDPEKVRTSGLSREPCWRRNGWRTR
;
A
#
# COMPACT_ATOMS: atom_id res chain seq x y z
N MET A 1 9.75 32.59 24.51
CA MET A 1 10.29 31.30 24.02
C MET A 1 9.29 30.59 23.08
N THR A 2 8.51 31.35 22.28
CA THR A 2 7.36 30.82 21.51
C THR A 2 7.58 30.89 19.99
N VAL A 3 8.41 31.84 19.55
CA VAL A 3 8.72 32.08 18.13
C VAL A 3 9.57 30.94 17.54
N MET A 4 10.54 30.40 18.29
CA MET A 4 11.43 29.33 17.78
C MET A 4 10.69 28.01 17.52
N HIS A 5 9.65 27.68 18.30
CA HIS A 5 8.83 26.49 18.06
C HIS A 5 7.97 26.61 16.79
N ALA A 6 7.45 27.80 16.49
CA ALA A 6 6.67 28.04 15.27
C ALA A 6 7.54 27.96 14.01
N THR A 7 8.77 28.48 14.04
CA THR A 7 9.72 28.41 12.93
C THR A 7 10.15 26.97 12.65
N ALA A 8 10.46 26.18 13.69
CA ALA A 8 10.84 24.78 13.53
C ALA A 8 9.70 23.91 12.98
N ALA A 9 8.46 24.14 13.42
CA ALA A 9 7.28 23.47 12.89
C ALA A 9 6.98 23.86 11.42
N GLY A 10 7.22 25.12 11.05
CA GLY A 10 7.14 25.60 9.67
C GLY A 10 8.17 24.94 8.76
N THR A 11 9.42 24.83 9.21
CA THR A 11 10.51 24.16 8.47
C THR A 11 10.24 22.66 8.30
N LEU A 12 9.79 21.96 9.35
CA LEU A 12 9.45 20.53 9.25
C LEU A 12 8.31 20.29 8.26
N ARG A 13 7.27 21.12 8.27
CA ARG A 13 6.17 21.05 7.29
C ARG A 13 6.69 21.22 5.86
N GLY A 14 7.59 22.18 5.63
CA GLY A 14 8.22 22.39 4.33
C GLY A 14 9.02 21.19 3.85
N GLU A 15 9.79 20.55 4.74
CA GLU A 15 10.56 19.34 4.41
C GLU A 15 9.65 18.13 4.13
N ILE A 16 8.58 17.95 4.90
CA ILE A 16 7.57 16.89 4.62
C ILE A 16 6.93 17.12 3.26
N GLN A 17 6.55 18.35 2.93
CA GLN A 17 5.95 18.68 1.63
C GLN A 17 6.94 18.46 0.47
N LYS A 18 8.20 18.85 0.66
CA LYS A 18 9.26 18.62 -0.32
C LYS A 18 9.49 17.12 -0.55
N MET A 19 9.53 16.33 0.52
CA MET A 19 9.66 14.88 0.47
C MET A 19 8.46 14.24 -0.23
N ALA A 20 7.24 14.59 0.17
CA ALA A 20 6.02 14.11 -0.48
C ALA A 20 5.98 14.47 -1.98
N GLY A 21 6.36 15.70 -2.32
CA GLY A 21 6.47 16.15 -3.71
C GLY A 21 7.53 15.40 -4.52
N SER A 22 8.58 14.88 -3.88
CA SER A 22 9.62 14.09 -4.55
C SER A 22 9.14 12.70 -4.97
N VAL A 23 8.18 12.11 -4.24
CA VAL A 23 7.61 10.80 -4.57
C VAL A 23 6.99 10.79 -5.96
N PHE A 24 6.24 11.85 -6.31
CA PHE A 24 5.60 11.98 -7.62
C PHE A 24 6.56 12.17 -8.80
N ARG A 25 7.83 12.49 -8.51
CA ARG A 25 8.90 12.62 -9.53
C ARG A 25 9.88 11.45 -9.50
N HIS A 26 9.64 10.46 -8.64
CA HIS A 26 10.56 9.36 -8.45
C HIS A 26 10.54 8.40 -9.64
N GLU A 27 11.72 7.94 -10.08
CA GLU A 27 11.87 7.08 -11.26
C GLU A 27 11.14 5.74 -11.13
N ALA A 28 10.93 5.25 -9.90
CA ALA A 28 10.10 4.07 -9.64
C ALA A 28 8.66 4.18 -10.20
N LEU A 29 8.13 5.39 -10.38
CA LEU A 29 6.83 5.62 -11.04
C LEU A 29 6.91 5.58 -12.57
N ARG A 30 8.11 5.75 -13.14
CA ARG A 30 8.40 5.64 -14.58
C ARG A 30 8.90 4.24 -14.91
N ASN A 31 8.08 3.22 -14.61
CA ASN A 31 8.41 1.84 -14.95
C ASN A 31 7.58 1.36 -16.14
N ASP A 32 8.22 0.60 -17.04
CA ASP A 32 7.63 0.10 -18.29
C ASP A 32 6.36 -0.71 -18.05
N PHE A 33 6.29 -1.44 -16.93
CA PHE A 33 5.11 -2.20 -16.56
C PHE A 33 3.90 -1.29 -16.29
N TYR A 34 4.09 -0.20 -15.55
CA TYR A 34 3.03 0.76 -15.21
C TYR A 34 2.52 1.50 -16.46
N GLU A 35 3.42 1.91 -17.35
CA GLU A 35 3.03 2.47 -18.64
C GLU A 35 2.22 1.46 -19.46
N ARG A 36 2.70 0.21 -19.57
CA ARG A 36 1.99 -0.85 -20.29
C ARG A 36 0.61 -1.17 -19.69
N TRP A 37 0.51 -1.23 -18.37
CA TRP A 37 -0.74 -1.49 -17.64
C TRP A 37 -1.78 -0.38 -17.86
N THR A 38 -1.35 0.88 -17.88
CA THR A 38 -2.26 2.04 -17.97
C THR A 38 -2.65 2.39 -19.40
N THR A 39 -1.85 1.99 -20.39
CA THR A 39 -2.08 2.31 -21.81
C THR A 39 -2.86 1.25 -22.56
N ARG A 40 -2.81 -0.02 -22.13
CA ARG A 40 -3.51 -1.11 -22.81
C ARG A 40 -3.94 -2.23 -21.86
N PRO A 41 -5.00 -2.99 -22.21
CA PRO A 41 -5.35 -4.20 -21.48
C PRO A 41 -4.19 -5.22 -21.51
N LEU A 42 -3.93 -5.86 -20.38
CA LEU A 42 -2.96 -6.94 -20.28
C LEU A 42 -3.60 -8.30 -20.60
N PRO A 43 -2.89 -9.21 -21.29
CA PRO A 43 -3.30 -10.60 -21.44
C PRO A 43 -3.49 -11.29 -20.08
N ALA A 44 -4.37 -12.29 -20.04
CA ALA A 44 -4.69 -13.01 -18.80
C ALA A 44 -3.48 -13.66 -18.12
N GLU A 45 -2.48 -14.10 -18.90
CA GLU A 45 -1.25 -14.66 -18.32
C GLU A 45 -0.40 -13.61 -17.62
N GLU A 46 -0.30 -12.40 -18.19
CA GLU A 46 0.49 -11.31 -17.62
C GLU A 46 -0.17 -10.79 -16.34
N VAL A 47 -1.51 -10.71 -16.32
CA VAL A 47 -2.27 -10.38 -15.11
C VAL A 47 -2.01 -11.41 -14.01
N ARG A 48 -1.91 -12.70 -14.36
CA ARG A 48 -1.60 -13.76 -13.39
C ARG A 48 -0.21 -13.59 -12.79
N VAL A 49 0.80 -13.33 -13.62
CA VAL A 49 2.16 -13.06 -13.15
C VAL A 49 2.17 -11.86 -12.20
N PHE A 50 1.54 -10.75 -12.60
CA PHE A 50 1.42 -9.58 -11.74
C PHE A 50 0.75 -9.92 -10.39
N ALA A 51 -0.36 -10.65 -10.40
CA ALA A 51 -1.08 -11.00 -9.18
C ALA A 51 -0.21 -11.83 -8.20
N VAL A 52 0.58 -12.78 -8.71
CA VAL A 52 1.48 -13.61 -7.88
C VAL A 52 2.61 -12.77 -7.28
N GLU A 53 3.26 -11.94 -8.09
CA GLU A 53 4.37 -11.09 -7.63
C GLU A 53 3.87 -10.04 -6.64
N TYR A 54 2.73 -9.42 -6.93
CA TYR A 54 2.10 -8.44 -6.05
C TYR A 54 1.69 -9.05 -4.72
N LEU A 55 1.09 -10.25 -4.73
CA LEU A 55 0.76 -10.97 -3.49
C LEU A 55 2.03 -11.29 -2.70
N THR A 56 3.07 -11.82 -3.34
CA THR A 56 4.34 -12.16 -2.69
C THR A 56 4.95 -10.94 -1.98
N ARG A 57 4.87 -9.76 -2.62
CA ARG A 57 5.33 -8.50 -2.03
C ARG A 57 4.46 -8.02 -0.87
N THR A 58 3.15 -8.24 -0.92
CA THR A 58 2.19 -7.62 0.01
C THR A 58 1.72 -8.54 1.13
N ILE A 59 2.00 -9.85 1.06
CA ILE A 59 1.49 -10.83 2.03
C ILE A 59 1.92 -10.55 3.48
N ARG A 60 3.08 -9.93 3.67
CA ARG A 60 3.63 -9.57 4.99
C ARG A 60 3.29 -8.15 5.44
N THR A 61 2.44 -7.42 4.72
CA THR A 61 2.11 -6.02 5.07
C THR A 61 1.53 -5.92 6.47
N SER A 62 0.59 -6.81 6.84
CA SER A 62 0.02 -6.85 8.19
C SER A 62 1.07 -7.08 9.28
N GLU A 63 2.07 -7.94 9.02
CA GLU A 63 3.18 -8.19 9.95
C GLU A 63 4.04 -6.94 10.13
N MET A 64 4.38 -6.24 9.05
CA MET A 64 5.15 -4.99 9.12
C MET A 64 4.41 -3.89 9.87
N VAL A 65 3.09 -3.78 9.69
CA VAL A 65 2.28 -2.81 10.42
C VAL A 65 2.15 -3.19 11.89
N ALA A 66 2.04 -4.48 12.23
CA ALA A 66 2.05 -4.95 13.61
C ALA A 66 3.39 -4.62 14.32
N LEU A 67 4.52 -4.80 13.63
CA LEU A 67 5.82 -4.38 14.14
C LEU A 67 5.87 -2.87 14.39
N SER A 68 5.23 -2.07 13.54
CA SER A 68 5.12 -0.61 13.74
C SER A 68 4.34 -0.28 15.01
N VAL A 69 3.26 -1.01 15.33
CA VAL A 69 2.51 -0.83 16.58
C VAL A 69 3.39 -1.08 17.81
N VAL A 70 4.16 -2.18 17.81
CA VAL A 70 5.00 -2.58 18.95
C VAL A 70 6.17 -1.60 19.18
N ASN A 71 6.74 -1.07 18.10
CA ASN A 71 7.96 -0.25 18.16
C ASN A 71 7.70 1.28 18.23
N THR A 72 6.45 1.74 18.12
CA THR A 72 6.14 3.17 18.14
C THR A 72 5.92 3.67 19.56
N ALA A 73 6.87 4.45 20.11
CA ALA A 73 6.76 5.00 21.46
C ALA A 73 5.62 6.04 21.60
N ASP A 74 5.46 6.94 20.63
CA ASP A 74 4.43 7.97 20.65
C ASP A 74 3.01 7.38 20.61
N ARG A 75 2.17 7.82 21.54
CA ARG A 75 0.82 7.24 21.72
C ARG A 75 -0.10 7.58 20.55
N ALA A 76 -0.04 8.80 20.04
CA ALA A 76 -0.91 9.22 18.94
C ALA A 76 -0.56 8.47 17.65
N ALA A 77 0.73 8.38 17.32
CA ALA A 77 1.22 7.61 16.18
C ALA A 77 0.90 6.12 16.31
N ARG A 78 1.03 5.55 17.52
CA ARG A 78 0.66 4.14 17.77
C ARG A 78 -0.82 3.88 17.52
N VAL A 79 -1.70 4.81 17.86
CA VAL A 79 -3.14 4.72 17.56
C VAL A 79 -3.37 4.68 16.04
N GLU A 80 -2.66 5.50 15.26
CA GLU A 80 -2.74 5.45 13.80
C GLU A 80 -2.21 4.11 13.23
N CYS A 81 -1.14 3.55 13.79
CA CYS A 81 -0.66 2.22 13.42
C CYS A 81 -1.72 1.13 13.69
N VAL A 82 -2.45 1.21 14.80
CA VAL A 82 -3.53 0.26 15.15
C VAL A 82 -4.74 0.40 14.23
N LYS A 83 -5.06 1.61 13.74
CA LYS A 83 -6.09 1.80 12.71
C LYS A 83 -5.67 1.18 11.37
N ASN A 84 -4.39 1.30 11.02
CA ASN A 84 -3.84 0.72 9.80
C ASN A 84 -3.86 -0.81 9.84
N LEU A 85 -3.13 -1.43 10.78
CA LEU A 85 -3.73 -2.37 11.73
C LEU A 85 -4.99 -3.14 11.32
N PHE A 86 -6.07 -2.65 11.92
CA PHE A 86 -7.43 -3.09 11.74
C PHE A 86 -7.87 -3.11 10.27
N SER A 87 -7.45 -2.13 9.47
CA SER A 87 -7.76 -2.05 8.04
C SER A 87 -7.01 -3.11 7.22
N GLU A 88 -5.80 -3.52 7.63
CA GLU A 88 -5.08 -4.69 7.09
C GLU A 88 -5.87 -5.99 7.26
N TYR A 89 -6.52 -6.14 8.42
CA TYR A 89 -7.37 -7.28 8.75
C TYR A 89 -8.85 -7.11 8.36
N GLY A 90 -9.14 -6.31 7.32
CA GLY A 90 -10.49 -6.22 6.77
C GLY A 90 -11.53 -5.57 7.69
N GLY A 91 -11.08 -4.80 8.69
CA GLY A 91 -11.96 -4.22 9.69
C GLY A 91 -12.56 -5.25 10.65
N GLY A 92 -11.83 -6.33 10.92
CA GLY A 92 -12.28 -7.42 11.79
C GLY A 92 -13.14 -8.48 11.10
N ASP A 93 -13.34 -8.35 9.78
CA ASP A 93 -13.99 -9.35 8.95
C ASP A 93 -12.93 -10.21 8.24
N PRO A 94 -12.79 -11.51 8.60
CA PRO A 94 -11.80 -12.42 7.99
C PRO A 94 -11.90 -12.51 6.46
N GLU A 95 -13.09 -12.33 5.89
CA GLU A 95 -13.33 -12.42 4.45
C GLU A 95 -12.85 -11.17 3.68
N LYS A 96 -12.55 -10.09 4.42
CA LYS A 96 -12.08 -8.80 3.89
C LYS A 96 -10.61 -8.51 4.18
N VAL A 97 -9.88 -9.43 4.81
CA VAL A 97 -8.44 -9.26 5.02
C VAL A 97 -7.78 -9.00 3.66
N ARG A 98 -6.88 -8.02 3.60
CA ARG A 98 -6.33 -7.47 2.34
C ARG A 98 -5.72 -8.54 1.43
N THR A 99 -5.09 -9.53 2.04
CA THR A 99 -4.45 -10.65 1.36
C THR A 99 -5.47 -11.71 0.89
N SER A 100 -6.64 -11.82 1.53
CA SER A 100 -7.72 -12.74 1.13
C SER A 100 -8.25 -12.47 -0.27
N GLY A 101 -8.33 -11.19 -0.68
CA GLY A 101 -8.79 -10.82 -2.01
C GLY A 101 -7.86 -11.26 -3.14
N LEU A 102 -6.57 -11.45 -2.84
CA LEU A 102 -5.52 -11.84 -3.79
C LEU A 102 -5.23 -13.34 -3.77
N SER A 103 -5.52 -14.04 -2.67
CA SER A 103 -5.35 -15.50 -2.52
C SER A 103 -6.58 -16.31 -2.95
N ARG A 104 -7.74 -15.66 -3.08
CA ARG A 104 -8.96 -16.29 -3.63
C ARG A 104 -8.78 -16.63 -5.11
N GLU A 105 -9.45 -17.69 -5.56
CA GLU A 105 -9.46 -18.11 -6.96
C GLU A 105 -9.53 -16.90 -7.91
N PRO A 106 -8.73 -16.87 -8.99
CA PRO A 106 -8.70 -15.73 -9.88
C PRO A 106 -10.11 -15.36 -10.36
N CYS A 107 -10.43 -14.07 -10.32
CA CYS A 107 -11.69 -13.46 -10.77
C CYS A 107 -12.23 -14.05 -12.10
N TRP A 108 -11.34 -14.44 -13.03
CA TRP A 108 -11.71 -15.03 -14.31
C TRP A 108 -12.34 -16.44 -14.21
N ARG A 109 -12.00 -17.27 -13.20
CA ARG A 109 -12.71 -18.55 -12.95
C ARG A 109 -14.10 -18.32 -12.39
N ARG A 110 -14.25 -17.32 -11.51
CA ARG A 110 -15.51 -17.03 -10.81
C ARG A 110 -16.58 -16.43 -11.73
N ASN A 111 -16.17 -15.75 -12.80
CA ASN A 111 -17.06 -15.08 -13.76
C ASN A 111 -17.22 -15.83 -15.11
N GLY A 112 -16.78 -17.09 -15.22
CA GLY A 112 -17.06 -17.92 -16.40
C GLY A 112 -16.40 -17.49 -17.72
N TRP A 113 -15.39 -16.62 -17.69
CA TRP A 113 -14.66 -16.21 -18.88
C TRP A 113 -13.76 -17.35 -19.36
N ARG A 114 -14.26 -18.19 -20.28
CA ARG A 114 -13.45 -19.17 -21.03
C ARG A 114 -12.52 -18.39 -21.95
N THR A 115 -11.22 -18.61 -21.79
CA THR A 115 -10.21 -18.23 -22.80
C THR A 115 -10.56 -18.93 -24.10
N ARG A 116 -10.84 -18.15 -25.15
CA ARG A 116 -10.70 -18.61 -26.53
C ARG A 116 -9.23 -18.63 -26.89
#